data_AF-A0AAV0CW81-F1
#
_entry.id   AF-A0AAV0CW81-F1
#
_cell.length_a   1.000
_cell.length_b   1.000
_cell.length_c   1.000
_cell.angle_alpha   90.00
_cell.angle_beta   90.00
_cell.angle_gamma   90.00
#
_symmetry.space_group_name_H-M   'P 1'
#
loop_
_entity.id
_entity.type
_entity.pdbx_description
1 polymer ?
#
loop_
_entity_poly.entity_id
_entity_poly.type
_entity_poly.pdbx_seq_one_letter_code
_entity_poly.pdbx_strand_id
1 'polypeptide(L)'
;MTNAALVGLSKNCPDLLVFRLHTPGWRSRDYYTWDSMDEGFGAILMNCKNLRRLHTSGLLTDQTLCYIGQYGKSLRTLSVGVAGKNEMGLNFVLNGCPKLLKLEISDFQFGDSALRSLLHHFYRLQFVKISTCGVTHQCCEEIARQLPQLVIEVAHMSGYDTPSDQRGYDTLFMYRSLDEASSIWTKVCANLLKLYDVTGKNRIPLFT
;
A
#
# COMPACT_ATOMS: atom_id res chain seq x y z
N MET A 1 -1.02 -21.92 -2.84
CA MET A 1 -2.27 -21.31 -2.32
C MET A 1 -3.29 -21.30 -3.45
N THR A 2 -4.58 -21.47 -3.18
CA THR A 2 -5.65 -21.47 -4.21
C THR A 2 -6.82 -20.58 -3.80
N ASN A 3 -7.55 -20.06 -4.77
CA ASN A 3 -8.81 -19.34 -4.59
C ASN A 3 -9.82 -20.20 -3.85
N ALA A 4 -9.93 -21.49 -4.21
CA ALA A 4 -10.84 -22.43 -3.56
C ALA A 4 -10.58 -22.54 -2.05
N ALA A 5 -9.31 -22.55 -1.62
CA ALA A 5 -8.95 -22.57 -0.20
C ALA A 5 -9.38 -21.27 0.51
N LEU A 6 -9.17 -20.11 -0.11
CA LEU A 6 -9.60 -18.82 0.46
C LEU A 6 -11.13 -18.69 0.53
N VAL A 7 -11.84 -19.19 -0.48
CA VAL A 7 -13.31 -19.26 -0.49
C VAL A 7 -13.81 -20.19 0.62
N GLY A 8 -13.19 -21.35 0.80
CA GLY A 8 -13.52 -22.27 1.88
C GLY A 8 -13.31 -21.62 3.24
N LEU A 9 -12.17 -20.98 3.46
CA LEU A 9 -11.86 -20.26 4.71
C LEU A 9 -12.87 -19.15 4.99
N SER A 10 -13.19 -18.31 4.00
CA SER A 10 -14.08 -17.17 4.19
C SER A 10 -15.50 -17.58 4.59
N LYS A 11 -16.00 -18.70 4.05
CA LYS A 11 -17.30 -19.27 4.41
C LYS A 11 -17.34 -19.82 5.82
N ASN A 12 -16.23 -20.39 6.29
CA ASN A 12 -16.14 -21.01 7.63
C ASN A 12 -15.70 -20.01 8.73
N CYS A 13 -15.18 -18.84 8.35
CA CYS A 13 -14.69 -17.83 9.29
C CYS A 13 -15.29 -16.44 9.00
N PRO A 14 -16.62 -16.24 9.10
CA PRO A 14 -17.26 -14.95 8.79
C PRO A 14 -16.87 -13.82 9.76
N ASP A 15 -16.46 -14.15 10.99
CA ASP A 15 -16.08 -13.17 12.01
C ASP A 15 -14.60 -12.76 11.96
N LEU A 16 -13.90 -13.12 10.90
CA LEU A 16 -12.47 -12.84 10.76
C LEU A 16 -12.18 -11.33 10.80
N LEU A 17 -11.37 -10.91 11.78
CA LEU A 17 -10.96 -9.52 11.95
C LEU A 17 -9.64 -9.19 11.25
N VAL A 18 -8.76 -10.18 11.11
CA VAL A 18 -7.41 -10.01 10.55
C VAL A 18 -7.13 -11.16 9.62
N PHE A 19 -6.83 -10.86 8.36
CA PHE A 19 -6.36 -11.82 7.39
C PHE A 19 -5.04 -11.33 6.81
N ARG A 20 -4.00 -12.14 6.96
CA ARG A 20 -2.68 -11.83 6.40
C ARG A 20 -2.16 -13.07 5.74
N LEU A 21 -1.99 -13.00 4.43
CA LEU A 21 -1.42 -14.09 3.66
C LEU A 21 -0.09 -13.61 3.08
N HIS A 22 0.96 -14.39 3.30
CA HIS A 22 2.25 -14.20 2.66
C HIS A 22 2.60 -15.53 1.97
N THR A 23 2.67 -15.54 0.65
CA THR A 23 3.10 -16.72 -0.09
C THR A 23 4.52 -16.54 -0.60
N PRO A 24 5.39 -17.56 -0.48
CA PRO A 24 6.65 -17.56 -1.19
C PRO A 24 6.41 -17.52 -2.70
N GLY A 25 7.18 -16.70 -3.41
CA GLY A 25 7.07 -16.50 -4.86
C GLY A 25 6.38 -15.17 -5.21
N TRP A 26 7.08 -14.36 -6.01
CA TRP A 26 6.54 -13.09 -6.51
C TRP A 26 5.42 -13.39 -7.51
N ARG A 27 4.25 -12.74 -7.33
CA ARG A 27 3.09 -12.88 -8.22
C ARG A 27 2.64 -14.34 -8.43
N SER A 28 2.69 -15.16 -7.38
CA SER A 28 2.19 -16.54 -7.42
C SER A 28 0.70 -16.57 -7.77
N ARG A 29 0.36 -17.32 -8.82
CA ARG A 29 -1.02 -17.55 -9.26
C ARG A 29 -1.71 -18.59 -8.37
N ASP A 30 -3.01 -18.78 -8.57
CA ASP A 30 -3.69 -19.97 -8.07
C ASP A 30 -2.92 -21.21 -8.53
N TYR A 31 -2.48 -22.04 -7.59
CA TYR A 31 -1.63 -23.19 -7.92
C TYR A 31 -2.33 -24.23 -8.82
N TYR A 32 -3.65 -24.32 -8.76
CA TYR A 32 -4.42 -25.31 -9.49
C TYR A 32 -4.96 -24.75 -10.80
N THR A 33 -5.52 -23.55 -10.79
CA THR A 33 -6.17 -22.96 -11.98
C THR A 33 -5.23 -22.08 -12.80
N TRP A 34 -4.10 -21.66 -12.22
CA TRP A 34 -3.18 -20.68 -12.79
C TRP A 34 -3.81 -19.30 -13.04
N ASP A 35 -4.93 -18.99 -12.39
CA ASP A 35 -5.57 -17.68 -12.44
C ASP A 35 -4.97 -16.70 -11.42
N SER A 36 -5.41 -15.44 -11.48
CA SER A 36 -5.16 -14.50 -10.38
C SER A 36 -5.85 -14.97 -9.09
N MET A 37 -5.35 -14.46 -7.95
CA MET A 37 -5.91 -14.75 -6.63
C MET A 37 -7.11 -13.84 -6.29
N ASP A 38 -7.66 -13.11 -7.28
CA ASP A 38 -8.65 -12.06 -7.07
C ASP A 38 -9.95 -12.61 -6.45
N GLU A 39 -10.44 -13.74 -6.93
CA GLU A 39 -11.68 -14.36 -6.44
C GLU A 39 -11.56 -14.86 -5.00
N GLY A 40 -10.39 -15.38 -4.62
CA GLY A 40 -10.13 -15.83 -3.26
C GLY A 40 -10.15 -14.68 -2.26
N PHE A 41 -9.45 -13.57 -2.57
CA PHE A 41 -9.50 -12.38 -1.72
C PHE A 41 -10.85 -11.67 -1.78
N GLY A 42 -11.50 -11.67 -2.93
CA GLY A 42 -12.88 -11.20 -3.11
C GLY A 42 -13.83 -11.92 -2.16
N ALA A 43 -13.76 -13.25 -2.08
CA ALA A 43 -14.58 -14.04 -1.16
C ALA A 43 -14.30 -13.73 0.32
N ILE A 44 -13.03 -13.49 0.69
CA ILE A 44 -12.67 -13.05 2.04
C ILE A 44 -13.34 -11.72 2.38
N LEU A 45 -13.27 -10.74 1.48
CA LEU A 45 -13.90 -9.42 1.67
C LEU A 45 -15.44 -9.51 1.67
N MET A 46 -16.00 -10.38 0.83
CA MET A 46 -17.44 -10.59 0.74
C MET A 46 -18.03 -11.31 1.95
N ASN A 47 -17.34 -12.28 2.54
CA ASN A 47 -17.92 -13.06 3.64
C ASN A 47 -17.50 -12.54 5.02
N CYS A 48 -16.28 -12.02 5.16
CA CYS A 48 -15.74 -11.54 6.44
C CYS A 48 -16.01 -10.03 6.63
N LYS A 49 -17.28 -9.65 6.89
CA LYS A 49 -17.71 -8.23 6.93
C LYS A 49 -17.05 -7.38 8.03
N ASN A 50 -16.54 -8.04 9.07
CA ASN A 50 -15.86 -7.39 10.19
C ASN A 50 -14.34 -7.27 10.00
N LEU A 51 -13.81 -7.65 8.82
CA LEU A 51 -12.39 -7.60 8.53
C LEU A 51 -11.82 -6.18 8.68
N ARG A 52 -10.83 -6.04 9.57
CA ARG A 52 -10.17 -4.77 9.90
C ARG A 52 -8.77 -4.66 9.32
N ARG A 53 -8.09 -5.79 9.11
CA ARG A 53 -6.73 -5.81 8.56
C ARG A 53 -6.61 -6.88 7.49
N LEU A 54 -6.17 -6.45 6.30
CA LEU A 54 -5.93 -7.31 5.15
C LEU A 54 -4.49 -7.12 4.66
N HIS A 55 -3.74 -8.21 4.54
CA HIS A 55 -2.49 -8.27 3.79
C HIS A 55 -2.61 -9.35 2.73
N THR A 56 -2.47 -8.97 1.47
CA THR A 56 -2.64 -9.86 0.33
C THR A 56 -1.29 -10.35 -0.22
N SER A 57 -1.33 -11.41 -1.01
CA SER A 57 -0.16 -11.98 -1.67
C SER A 57 -0.60 -12.77 -2.91
N GLY A 58 0.33 -13.03 -3.83
CA GLY A 58 0.05 -13.67 -5.12
C GLY A 58 -0.18 -12.66 -6.25
N LEU A 59 -0.57 -13.16 -7.43
CA LEU A 59 -0.93 -12.34 -8.58
C LEU A 59 -2.34 -11.76 -8.38
N LEU A 60 -2.42 -10.43 -8.27
CA LEU A 60 -3.68 -9.69 -8.13
C LEU A 60 -3.80 -8.67 -9.25
N THR A 61 -5.03 -8.45 -9.71
CA THR A 61 -5.38 -7.47 -10.74
C THR A 61 -6.21 -6.33 -10.14
N ASP A 62 -6.57 -5.35 -10.97
CA ASP A 62 -7.46 -4.25 -10.58
C ASP A 62 -8.82 -4.76 -10.05
N GLN A 63 -9.22 -6.00 -10.39
CA GLN A 63 -10.42 -6.64 -9.85
C GLN A 63 -10.37 -6.77 -8.32
N THR A 64 -9.20 -7.07 -7.74
CA THR A 64 -9.05 -7.10 -6.27
C THR A 64 -9.27 -5.72 -5.66
N LEU A 65 -8.82 -4.64 -6.31
CA LEU A 65 -9.07 -3.27 -5.84
C LEU A 65 -10.57 -2.93 -5.90
N CYS A 66 -11.28 -3.39 -6.93
CA CYS A 66 -12.73 -3.31 -7.01
C CYS A 66 -13.41 -4.02 -5.82
N TYR A 67 -13.03 -5.28 -5.54
CA TYR A 67 -13.57 -6.00 -4.39
C TYR A 67 -13.28 -5.30 -3.05
N ILE A 68 -12.08 -4.76 -2.88
CA ILE A 68 -11.71 -4.01 -1.67
C ILE A 68 -12.59 -2.76 -1.53
N GLY A 69 -12.71 -1.94 -2.57
CA GLY A 69 -13.53 -0.73 -2.52
C GLY A 69 -15.01 -1.03 -2.30
N GLN A 70 -15.52 -2.13 -2.87
CA GLN A 70 -16.93 -2.51 -2.74
C GLN A 70 -17.25 -3.07 -1.35
N TYR A 71 -16.42 -3.97 -0.81
CA TYR A 71 -16.76 -4.77 0.37
C TYR A 71 -15.93 -4.44 1.62
N GLY A 72 -14.76 -3.81 1.48
CA GLY A 72 -13.79 -3.52 2.55
C GLY A 72 -14.20 -2.40 3.52
N LYS A 73 -15.48 -2.20 3.81
CA LYS A 73 -16.01 -1.05 4.58
C LYS A 73 -15.48 -0.96 6.02
N SER A 74 -15.06 -2.08 6.58
CA SER A 74 -14.52 -2.19 7.95
C SER A 74 -12.99 -2.13 8.02
N LEU A 75 -12.30 -2.12 6.87
CA LEU A 75 -10.84 -2.14 6.82
C LEU A 75 -10.26 -0.86 7.43
N ARG A 76 -9.25 -1.06 8.27
CA ARG A 76 -8.40 -0.03 8.89
C ARG A 76 -6.97 -0.11 8.40
N THR A 77 -6.51 -1.30 8.05
CA THR A 77 -5.16 -1.51 7.53
C THR A 77 -5.22 -2.41 6.30
N LEU A 78 -4.70 -1.90 5.19
CA LEU A 78 -4.60 -2.62 3.92
C LEU A 78 -3.15 -2.63 3.46
N SER A 79 -2.67 -3.80 3.07
CA SER A 79 -1.39 -3.97 2.42
C SER A 79 -1.60 -4.89 1.21
N VAL A 80 -1.40 -4.34 0.01
CA VAL A 80 -1.80 -4.99 -1.24
C VAL A 80 -0.75 -4.78 -2.33
N GLY A 81 -0.29 -5.87 -2.94
CA GLY A 81 0.53 -5.84 -4.14
C GLY A 81 -0.31 -6.18 -5.35
N VAL A 82 -0.50 -5.24 -6.28
CA VAL A 82 -1.38 -5.43 -7.45
C VAL A 82 -0.59 -5.16 -8.72
N ALA A 83 -0.68 -6.05 -9.71
CA ALA A 83 -0.11 -5.85 -11.04
C ALA A 83 -1.01 -4.92 -11.90
N GLY A 84 -1.50 -3.84 -11.29
CA GLY A 84 -2.42 -2.87 -11.86
C GLY A 84 -1.69 -1.75 -12.59
N LYS A 85 -2.36 -1.14 -13.56
CA LYS A 85 -1.80 -0.05 -14.39
C LYS A 85 -2.50 1.29 -14.21
N ASN A 86 -3.65 1.34 -13.56
CA ASN A 86 -4.45 2.56 -13.47
C ASN A 86 -4.70 3.00 -12.03
N GLU A 87 -4.64 4.31 -11.81
CA GLU A 87 -4.99 4.99 -10.56
C GLU A 87 -6.47 4.83 -10.16
N MET A 88 -7.35 4.43 -11.11
CA MET A 88 -8.78 4.25 -10.87
C MET A 88 -9.06 3.18 -9.81
N GLY A 89 -8.37 2.04 -9.86
CA GLY A 89 -8.53 0.98 -8.87
C GLY A 89 -8.22 1.47 -7.45
N LEU A 90 -7.14 2.25 -7.30
CA LEU A 90 -6.79 2.82 -6.01
C LEU A 90 -7.80 3.88 -5.54
N ASN A 91 -8.29 4.71 -6.45
CA ASN A 91 -9.34 5.67 -6.15
C ASN A 91 -10.61 4.96 -5.63
N PHE A 92 -10.94 3.79 -6.17
CA PHE A 92 -12.06 2.98 -5.72
C PHE A 92 -11.86 2.45 -4.29
N VAL A 93 -10.64 2.05 -3.92
CA VAL A 93 -10.29 1.67 -2.55
C VAL A 93 -10.43 2.84 -1.58
N LEU A 94 -9.85 4.00 -1.92
CA LEU A 94 -9.81 5.18 -1.04
C LEU A 94 -11.19 5.79 -0.81
N ASN A 95 -12.07 5.74 -1.81
CA ASN A 95 -13.48 6.12 -1.65
C ASN A 95 -14.32 5.03 -0.98
N GLY A 96 -14.00 3.76 -1.26
CA GLY A 96 -14.76 2.61 -0.80
C GLY A 96 -14.52 2.22 0.66
N CYS A 97 -13.36 2.57 1.23
CA CYS A 97 -12.93 2.15 2.57
C CYS A 97 -12.87 3.35 3.56
N PRO A 98 -14.01 3.80 4.10
CA PRO A 98 -14.07 5.03 4.90
C PRO A 98 -13.34 4.97 6.24
N LYS A 99 -13.06 3.76 6.75
CA LYS A 99 -12.37 3.51 8.02
C LYS A 99 -10.87 3.25 7.84
N LEU A 100 -10.35 3.34 6.61
CA LEU A 100 -8.96 3.04 6.33
C LEU A 100 -8.05 4.07 7.02
N LEU A 101 -7.01 3.58 7.69
CA LEU A 101 -6.04 4.40 8.41
C LEU A 101 -4.62 4.17 7.89
N LYS A 102 -4.29 2.93 7.53
CA LYS A 102 -2.96 2.54 7.04
C LYS A 102 -3.09 1.85 5.69
N LEU A 103 -2.31 2.31 4.72
CA LEU A 103 -2.31 1.79 3.35
C LEU A 103 -0.88 1.51 2.91
N GLU A 104 -0.62 0.28 2.48
CA GLU A 104 0.63 -0.11 1.86
C GLU A 104 0.33 -0.68 0.48
N ILE A 105 0.97 -0.14 -0.56
CA ILE A 105 0.81 -0.58 -1.94
C ILE A 105 2.17 -0.93 -2.51
N SER A 106 2.24 -2.04 -3.23
CA SER A 106 3.42 -2.43 -3.99
C SER A 106 3.05 -2.83 -5.41
N ASP A 107 4.07 -2.87 -6.29
CA ASP A 107 3.97 -3.36 -7.67
C ASP A 107 3.00 -2.58 -8.58
N PHE A 108 2.68 -1.35 -8.20
CA PHE A 108 1.76 -0.47 -8.90
C PHE A 108 2.52 0.60 -9.69
N GLN A 109 2.16 0.86 -10.94
CA GLN A 109 2.74 1.97 -11.71
C GLN A 109 2.23 3.32 -11.18
N PHE A 110 2.84 3.77 -10.08
CA PHE A 110 2.42 4.97 -9.36
C PHE A 110 3.29 6.16 -9.73
N GLY A 111 2.76 7.12 -10.49
CA GLY A 111 3.49 8.30 -10.95
C GLY A 111 3.05 9.60 -10.26
N ASP A 112 3.65 10.71 -10.69
CA ASP A 112 3.35 12.05 -10.16
C ASP A 112 1.89 12.46 -10.33
N SER A 113 1.25 12.11 -11.46
CA SER A 113 -0.15 12.41 -11.71
C SER A 113 -1.08 11.73 -10.69
N ALA A 114 -0.84 10.43 -10.44
CA ALA A 114 -1.58 9.63 -9.49
C ALA A 114 -1.39 10.14 -8.06
N LEU A 115 -0.16 10.53 -7.71
CA LEU A 115 0.13 11.11 -6.40
C LEU A 115 -0.68 12.39 -6.17
N ARG A 116 -0.69 13.31 -7.15
CA ARG A 116 -1.41 14.58 -7.03
C ARG A 116 -2.92 14.39 -7.01
N SER A 117 -3.46 13.51 -7.87
CA SER A 117 -4.90 13.27 -7.93
C SER A 117 -5.44 12.63 -6.64
N LEU A 118 -4.66 11.76 -6.00
CA LEU A 118 -5.05 11.04 -4.79
C LEU A 118 -4.56 11.68 -3.48
N LEU A 119 -3.83 12.80 -3.54
CA LEU A 119 -3.21 13.44 -2.39
C LEU A 119 -4.20 13.76 -1.26
N HIS A 120 -5.38 14.26 -1.63
CA HIS A 120 -6.46 14.58 -0.69
C HIS A 120 -6.97 13.36 0.09
N HIS A 121 -6.94 12.17 -0.51
CA HIS A 121 -7.25 10.92 0.17
C HIS A 121 -6.14 10.51 1.12
N PHE A 122 -4.87 10.60 0.69
CA PHE A 122 -3.73 10.25 1.54
C PHE A 122 -3.63 11.12 2.79
N TYR A 123 -4.02 12.39 2.70
CA TYR A 123 -4.06 13.30 3.85
C TYR A 123 -5.05 12.86 4.95
N ARG A 124 -6.09 12.08 4.59
CA ARG A 124 -7.05 11.51 5.55
C ARG A 124 -6.50 10.28 6.28
N LEU A 125 -5.48 9.62 5.71
CA LEU A 125 -4.87 8.44 6.27
C LEU A 125 -3.85 8.81 7.35
N GLN A 126 -3.55 7.86 8.23
CA GLN A 126 -2.49 8.00 9.23
C GLN A 126 -1.12 7.65 8.64
N PHE A 127 -1.07 6.68 7.72
CA PHE A 127 0.16 6.19 7.15
C PHE A 127 -0.08 5.63 5.75
N VAL A 128 0.80 6.01 4.82
CA VAL A 128 0.82 5.49 3.46
C VAL A 128 2.25 5.05 3.12
N LYS A 129 2.38 3.85 2.55
CA LYS A 129 3.61 3.36 1.93
C LYS A 129 3.30 2.96 0.50
N ILE A 130 4.11 3.43 -0.44
CA ILE A 130 4.02 3.04 -1.84
C ILE A 130 5.40 2.55 -2.27
N SER A 131 5.49 1.30 -2.71
CA SER A 131 6.72 0.71 -3.23
C SER A 131 6.62 0.49 -4.74
N THR A 132 7.76 0.55 -5.41
CA THR A 132 7.92 0.51 -6.87
C THR A 132 7.21 1.67 -7.57
N CYS A 133 7.33 2.90 -7.02
CA CYS A 133 6.73 4.08 -7.63
C CYS A 133 7.67 4.79 -8.62
N GLY A 134 7.11 5.53 -9.55
CA GLY A 134 7.81 6.42 -10.48
C GLY A 134 7.68 7.90 -10.09
N VAL A 135 7.49 8.19 -8.80
CA VAL A 135 7.31 9.57 -8.31
C VAL A 135 8.65 10.29 -8.33
N THR A 136 8.67 11.50 -8.89
CA THR A 136 9.89 12.31 -9.06
C THR A 136 10.23 13.12 -7.81
N HIS A 137 11.51 13.47 -7.66
CA HIS A 137 11.98 14.39 -6.61
C HIS A 137 11.21 15.72 -6.61
N GLN A 138 11.02 16.30 -7.80
CA GLN A 138 10.32 17.57 -7.97
C GLN A 138 8.88 17.50 -7.45
N CYS A 139 8.17 16.41 -7.74
CA CYS A 139 6.81 16.22 -7.24
C CYS A 139 6.75 16.14 -5.72
N CYS A 140 7.67 15.40 -5.09
CA CYS A 140 7.78 15.34 -3.64
C CYS A 140 8.04 16.72 -3.00
N GLU A 141 8.96 17.51 -3.57
CA GLU A 141 9.22 18.87 -3.08
C GLU A 141 7.98 19.78 -3.18
N GLU A 142 7.28 19.75 -4.31
CA GLU A 142 6.10 20.58 -4.52
C GLU A 142 5.00 20.24 -3.52
N ILE A 143 4.76 18.95 -3.26
CA ILE A 143 3.78 18.50 -2.27
C ILE A 143 4.21 18.91 -0.86
N ALA A 144 5.50 18.75 -0.52
CA ALA A 144 6.02 19.15 0.79
C ALA A 144 5.88 20.66 1.05
N ARG A 145 5.99 21.49 0.00
CA ARG A 145 5.71 22.94 0.08
C ARG A 145 4.21 23.23 0.26
N GLN A 146 3.34 22.50 -0.42
CA GLN A 146 1.88 22.69 -0.37
C GLN A 146 1.24 22.19 0.93
N LEU A 147 1.77 21.09 1.50
CA LEU A 147 1.22 20.43 2.68
C LEU A 147 2.25 20.36 3.80
N PRO A 148 2.44 21.44 4.57
CA PRO A 148 3.53 21.54 5.54
C PRO A 148 3.40 20.55 6.71
N GLN A 149 2.23 19.96 6.97
CA GLN A 149 2.04 18.94 8.01
C GLN A 149 2.25 17.51 7.50
N LEU A 150 2.44 17.32 6.19
CA LEU A 150 2.72 16.02 5.60
C LEU A 150 4.24 15.80 5.54
N VAL A 151 4.69 14.67 6.09
CA VAL A 151 6.06 14.18 5.95
C VAL A 151 6.09 13.18 4.81
N ILE A 152 7.10 13.32 3.94
CA ILE A 152 7.32 12.47 2.77
C ILE A 152 8.73 11.89 2.84
N GLU A 153 8.86 10.66 3.33
CA GLU A 153 10.17 9.99 3.31
C GLU A 153 10.32 9.18 2.02
N VAL A 154 11.50 9.24 1.42
CA VAL A 154 11.81 8.55 0.17
C VAL A 154 12.99 7.63 0.36
N ALA A 155 12.88 6.43 -0.18
CA ALA A 155 13.94 5.43 -0.16
C ALA A 155 14.21 4.94 -1.59
N HIS A 156 15.49 4.85 -1.92
CA HIS A 156 15.96 4.17 -3.13
C HIS A 156 16.52 2.81 -2.71
N MET A 157 16.02 1.73 -3.31
CA MET A 157 16.66 0.41 -3.22
C MET A 157 17.91 0.45 -4.10
N SER A 158 19.06 0.75 -3.48
CA SER A 158 20.35 0.73 -4.16
C SER A 158 20.69 -0.69 -4.62
N GLY A 159 20.77 -0.91 -5.93
CA GLY A 159 21.20 -2.19 -6.50
C GLY A 159 21.71 -2.14 -7.95
N TYR A 160 21.51 -1.02 -8.66
CA TYR A 160 22.06 -0.84 -10.00
C TYR A 160 22.60 0.57 -10.15
N ASP A 161 23.93 0.68 -10.30
CA ASP A 161 24.67 1.90 -10.63
C ASP A 161 24.07 2.53 -11.89
N THR A 162 23.26 3.56 -11.72
CA THR A 162 22.72 4.31 -12.84
C THR A 162 22.49 5.77 -12.44
N PRO A 163 22.73 6.73 -13.35
CA PRO A 163 22.84 8.14 -13.01
C PRO A 163 21.55 8.76 -12.43
N SER A 164 21.76 9.69 -11.51
CA SER A 164 20.84 10.19 -10.48
C SER A 164 19.74 11.15 -10.92
N ASP A 165 19.78 11.69 -12.14
CA ASP A 165 19.07 12.96 -12.40
C ASP A 165 17.68 12.80 -13.04
N GLN A 166 17.20 11.56 -13.23
CA GLN A 166 15.90 11.28 -13.87
C GLN A 166 15.12 10.10 -13.26
N ARG A 167 15.57 9.50 -12.16
CA ARG A 167 14.92 8.31 -11.58
C ARG A 167 13.92 8.67 -10.50
N GLY A 168 12.71 8.12 -10.63
CA GLY A 168 11.71 8.11 -9.55
C GLY A 168 12.15 7.23 -8.38
N TYR A 169 11.57 7.45 -7.20
CA TYR A 169 11.94 6.72 -5.98
C TYR A 169 11.36 5.31 -5.91
N ASP A 170 12.11 4.34 -5.40
CA ASP A 170 11.61 2.98 -5.25
C ASP A 170 10.57 2.84 -4.13
N THR A 171 10.63 3.64 -3.08
CA THR A 171 9.60 3.62 -2.03
C THR A 171 9.36 5.01 -1.47
N LEU A 172 8.08 5.36 -1.34
CA LEU A 172 7.55 6.59 -0.78
C LEU A 172 6.77 6.26 0.50
N PHE A 173 7.05 6.99 1.58
CA PHE A 173 6.26 6.96 2.80
C PHE A 173 5.63 8.33 3.03
N MET A 174 4.35 8.35 3.40
CA MET A 174 3.63 9.58 3.74
C MET A 174 2.91 9.43 5.06
N TYR A 175 3.07 10.40 5.95
CA TYR A 175 2.39 10.44 7.25
C TYR A 175 2.34 11.87 7.78
N ARG A 176 1.44 12.14 8.73
CA ARG A 176 1.34 13.48 9.33
C ARG A 176 2.34 13.65 10.47
N SER A 177 3.09 14.75 10.44
CA SER A 177 3.94 15.16 11.56
C SER A 177 3.07 15.67 12.71
N LEU A 178 3.47 15.34 13.95
CA LEU A 178 2.96 16.02 15.14
C LEU A 178 3.79 17.28 15.48
N ASP A 179 4.99 17.40 14.89
CA ASP A 179 5.87 18.55 15.11
C ASP A 179 5.60 19.63 14.06
N GLU A 180 5.31 20.85 14.52
CA GLU A 180 5.00 22.02 13.68
C GLU A 180 6.24 22.60 12.97
N ALA A 181 7.44 22.34 13.49
CA ALA A 181 8.68 22.99 13.07
C ALA A 181 9.70 21.98 12.55
N SER A 182 9.54 21.60 11.29
CA SER A 182 10.54 20.77 10.60
C SER A 182 10.81 21.34 9.22
N SER A 183 12.10 21.51 8.89
CA SER A 183 12.53 22.11 7.62
C SER A 183 12.03 21.28 6.44
N ILE A 184 11.87 21.88 5.25
CA ILE A 184 11.45 21.16 4.03
C ILE A 184 12.33 19.92 3.78
N TRP A 185 13.63 20.01 4.08
CA TRP A 185 14.60 18.91 3.93
C TRP A 185 14.43 17.79 4.95
N THR A 186 13.96 18.11 6.15
CA THR A 186 13.59 17.10 7.15
C THR A 186 12.28 16.39 6.76
N LYS A 187 11.42 17.06 6.00
CA LYS A 187 10.16 16.50 5.49
C LYS A 187 10.33 15.67 4.22
N VAL A 188 11.33 15.98 3.38
CA VAL A 188 11.77 15.16 2.25
C VAL A 188 13.13 14.57 2.57
N CYS A 189 13.16 13.57 3.46
CA CYS A 189 14.39 12.87 3.81
C CYS A 189 14.67 11.73 2.83
N ALA A 190 15.84 11.76 2.19
CA ALA A 190 16.33 10.73 1.28
C ALA A 190 17.13 9.60 1.97
N ASN A 191 17.01 9.43 3.29
CA ASN A 191 17.86 8.52 4.06
C ASN A 191 17.05 7.49 4.86
N LEU A 192 16.91 6.29 4.31
CA LEU A 192 16.45 5.10 5.04
C LEU A 192 17.51 3.98 5.12
N LEU A 193 18.80 4.33 5.13
CA LEU A 193 19.87 3.38 5.46
C LEU A 193 20.04 3.09 6.97
N LYS A 194 19.07 3.44 7.83
CA LYS A 194 19.16 3.15 9.28
C LYS A 194 17.94 2.50 9.95
N LEU A 195 16.85 2.18 9.24
CA LEU A 195 15.64 1.66 9.89
C LEU A 195 15.06 0.34 9.36
N TYR A 196 15.68 -0.29 8.36
CA TYR A 196 15.32 -1.65 7.96
C TYR A 196 16.54 -2.57 8.05
N ASP A 197 16.85 -2.97 9.28
CA ASP A 197 17.49 -4.27 9.47
C ASP A 197 16.46 -5.34 9.04
N VAL A 198 16.88 -6.17 8.07
CA VAL A 198 16.14 -7.25 7.42
C VAL A 198 15.83 -8.41 8.40
N THR A 199 15.98 -8.21 9.71
CA THR A 199 15.80 -9.24 10.73
C THR A 199 14.74 -8.93 11.77
N GLY A 200 13.58 -8.37 11.39
CA GLY A 200 12.34 -8.50 12.19
C GLY A 200 12.41 -8.08 13.67
N LYS A 201 13.40 -7.27 14.05
CA LYS A 201 13.67 -6.85 15.43
C LYS A 201 14.13 -5.40 15.40
N ASN A 202 13.20 -4.49 15.18
CA ASN A 202 13.14 -3.21 15.90
C ASN A 202 11.87 -2.49 15.47
N ARG A 203 10.90 -2.48 16.39
CA ARG A 203 9.68 -1.68 16.26
C ARG A 203 10.06 -0.22 16.48
N ILE A 204 9.78 0.64 15.52
CA ILE A 204 9.44 2.03 15.85
C ILE A 204 8.08 1.94 16.58
N PRO A 205 7.91 2.52 17.78
CA PRO A 205 6.64 2.54 18.46
C PRO A 205 5.73 3.56 17.76
N LEU A 206 5.23 3.23 16.58
CA LEU A 206 4.18 4.00 15.92
C LEU A 206 2.83 3.56 16.52
N PHE A 207 2.57 4.11 17.70
CA PHE A 207 1.29 4.21 18.41
C PHE A 207 0.50 2.89 18.59
N THR A 208 0.34 2.49 19.86
CA THR A 208 -0.59 1.44 20.34
C THR A 208 -1.99 1.57 19.76
#